data_AF-A0A812U4B2-F1
#
_entry.id   AF-A0A812U4B2-F1
#
_cell.length_a   1.000
_cell.length_b   1.000
_cell.length_c   1.000
_cell.angle_alpha   90.00
_cell.angle_beta   90.00
_cell.angle_gamma   90.00
#
_symmetry.space_group_name_H-M   'P 1'
#
loop_
_entity.id
_entity.type
_entity.pdbx_description
1 polymer ?
#
loop_
_entity_poly.entity_id
_entity_poly.type
_entity_poly.pdbx_seq_one_letter_code
_entity_poly.pdbx_strand_id
1 'polypeptide(L)' 'MSWNQRQRIRVAQEKKIAIIKALRAITGLGLKDAKGLADNPGKFIEGKPKEFCEDAVKQLEEAGAKATIE' A
#
# COMPACT_ATOMS: atom_id res chain seq x y z
N MET A 1 2.82 2.39 24.58
CA MET A 1 3.17 2.03 23.20
C MET A 1 2.35 2.89 22.23
N SER A 2 2.89 3.99 21.72
CA SER A 2 2.22 4.75 20.65
C SER A 2 3.21 4.84 19.49
N TRP A 3 3.01 3.98 18.50
CA TRP A 3 3.83 3.96 17.30
C TRP A 3 2.98 4.50 16.16
N ASN A 4 3.13 5.80 15.89
CA ASN A 4 2.40 6.56 14.89
C ASN A 4 3.10 6.48 13.53
N GLN A 5 3.16 5.30 12.92
CA GLN A 5 3.62 5.22 11.55
C GLN A 5 2.50 5.54 10.56
N ARG A 6 2.76 6.55 9.74
CA ARG A 6 1.98 6.96 8.59
C ARG A 6 2.56 6.26 7.38
N GLN A 7 1.99 5.12 7.03
CA GLN A 7 2.34 4.45 5.78
C GLN A 7 1.74 5.22 4.61
N ARG A 8 2.55 5.54 3.60
CA ARG A 8 2.10 6.18 2.37
C ARG A 8 2.60 5.35 1.19
N ILE A 9 1.71 5.01 0.28
CA ILE A 9 2.12 4.45 -1.01
C ILE A 9 2.38 5.58 -2.01
N ARG A 10 3.17 5.36 -3.05
CA ARG A 10 3.23 6.16 -4.27
C ARG A 10 3.06 5.19 -5.43
N VAL A 11 2.12 5.48 -6.31
CA VAL A 11 1.76 4.57 -7.41
C VAL A 11 2.33 5.11 -8.71
N ALA A 12 3.16 4.31 -9.37
CA ALA A 12 3.60 4.61 -10.73
C ALA A 12 2.45 4.30 -11.71
N GLN A 13 2.09 5.26 -12.57
CA GLN A 13 0.97 5.11 -13.52
C GLN A 13 1.13 3.90 -14.46
N GLU A 14 2.35 3.52 -14.80
CA GLU A 14 2.64 2.40 -15.70
C GLU A 14 2.24 1.03 -15.13
N LYS A 15 2.17 0.88 -13.80
CA LYS A 15 1.87 -0.40 -13.13
C LYS A 15 0.61 -0.34 -12.27
N LYS A 16 -0.28 0.64 -12.50
CA LYS A 16 -1.51 0.87 -11.72
C LYS A 16 -2.34 -0.40 -11.49
N ILE A 17 -2.50 -1.24 -12.50
CA ILE A 17 -3.29 -2.48 -12.39
C ILE A 17 -2.63 -3.50 -11.45
N ALA A 18 -1.30 -3.66 -11.56
CA ALA A 18 -0.53 -4.55 -10.68
C ALA A 18 -0.58 -4.06 -9.23
N ILE A 19 -0.45 -2.75 -9.03
CA ILE A 19 -0.50 -2.11 -7.72
C ILE A 19 -1.89 -2.26 -7.09
N ILE A 20 -2.97 -2.07 -7.86
CA ILE A 20 -4.34 -2.32 -7.38
C ILE A 20 -4.51 -3.78 -6.97
N LYS A 21 -3.97 -4.75 -7.72
CA LYS A 21 -4.02 -6.17 -7.34
C LYS A 21 -3.25 -6.44 -6.04
N ALA A 22 -2.04 -5.89 -5.90
CA ALA A 22 -1.22 -6.02 -4.69
C ALA A 22 -1.91 -5.37 -3.48
N LEU A 23 -2.42 -4.15 -3.62
CA LEU A 23 -3.18 -3.48 -2.57
C LEU A 23 -4.38 -4.33 -2.13
N ARG A 24 -5.16 -4.87 -3.07
CA ARG A 24 -6.28 -5.76 -2.72
C ARG A 24 -5.84 -7.03 -2.01
N ALA A 25 -4.72 -7.64 -2.40
CA ALA A 25 -4.19 -8.83 -1.76
C ALA A 25 -3.67 -8.56 -0.33
N ILE A 26 -2.99 -7.43 -0.14
CA ILE A 26 -2.38 -7.04 1.14
C ILE A 26 -3.44 -6.53 2.13
N THR A 27 -4.34 -5.67 1.66
CA THR A 27 -5.27 -4.92 2.51
C THR A 27 -6.68 -5.49 2.50
N GLY A 28 -7.03 -6.33 1.52
CA GLY A 28 -8.39 -6.83 1.33
C GLY A 28 -9.39 -5.77 0.85
N LEU A 29 -8.92 -4.56 0.50
CA LEU A 29 -9.80 -3.46 0.11
C LEU A 29 -10.58 -3.74 -1.19
N GLY A 30 -11.74 -3.10 -1.32
CA GLY A 30 -12.58 -3.24 -2.51
C GLY A 30 -11.92 -2.66 -3.77
N LEU A 31 -12.43 -3.02 -4.95
CA LEU A 31 -11.89 -2.48 -6.22
C LEU A 31 -11.94 -0.94 -6.27
N LYS A 32 -12.97 -0.34 -5.66
CA LYS A 32 -13.14 1.11 -5.54
C LYS A 32 -12.09 1.73 -4.62
N ASP A 33 -11.89 1.15 -3.44
CA ASP A 33 -10.93 1.64 -2.46
C ASP A 33 -9.49 1.47 -2.92
N ALA A 34 -9.15 0.32 -3.51
CA ALA A 34 -7.82 0.07 -4.05
C ALA A 34 -7.48 0.98 -5.23
N LYS A 35 -8.46 1.28 -6.10
CA LYS A 35 -8.30 2.27 -7.16
C LYS A 35 -8.17 3.68 -6.59
N GLY A 36 -8.98 4.04 -5.60
CA GLY A 36 -8.89 5.30 -4.87
C GLY A 36 -7.53 5.50 -4.19
N LEU A 37 -6.95 4.45 -3.60
CA LEU A 37 -5.59 4.46 -3.04
C LEU A 37 -4.51 4.57 -4.11
N ALA A 38 -4.73 3.96 -5.28
CA ALA A 38 -3.79 4.03 -6.39
C ALA A 38 -3.79 5.40 -7.08
N ASP A 39 -4.94 6.08 -7.13
CA ASP A 39 -5.09 7.45 -7.62
C ASP A 39 -4.70 8.50 -6.57
N ASN A 40 -5.05 8.26 -5.31
CA ASN A 40 -4.72 9.11 -4.17
C ASN A 40 -3.85 8.35 -3.15
N PRO A 41 -2.51 8.36 -3.36
CA PRO A 41 -1.56 7.69 -2.48
C PRO A 41 -1.70 8.10 -1.01
N GLY A 42 -2.19 7.18 -0.18
CA GLY A 42 -2.49 7.40 1.23
C GLY A 42 -2.14 6.21 2.13
N LYS A 43 -2.73 6.19 3.32
CA LYS A 43 -2.62 5.07 4.25
C LYS A 43 -3.39 3.88 3.71
N PHE A 44 -2.70 2.77 3.52
CA PHE A 44 -3.27 1.52 3.03
C PHE A 44 -3.34 0.44 4.11
N ILE A 45 -2.55 0.58 5.17
CA ILE A 45 -2.53 -0.31 6.34
C ILE A 45 -2.50 0.59 7.59
N GLU A 46 -3.25 0.20 8.62
CA GLU A 46 -3.26 0.87 9.92
C GLU A 46 -3.32 -0.17 11.05
N GLY A 47 -2.53 0.01 12.11
CA GLY A 47 -2.55 -0.87 13.29
C GLY A 47 -1.92 -2.27 13.11
N LYS A 48 -1.21 -2.53 12.01
CA LYS A 48 -0.47 -3.78 11.77
C LYS A 48 0.95 -3.72 12.37
N PRO A 49 1.56 -4.87 12.69
CA PRO A 49 2.95 -4.92 13.16
C PRO A 49 3.92 -4.45 12.07
N LYS A 50 5.09 -3.96 12.50
CA LYS A 50 6.19 -3.50 11.62
C LYS A 50 6.46 -4.45 10.47
N GLU A 51 6.57 -5.74 10.80
CA GLU A 51 6.89 -6.81 9.85
C GLU A 51 5.90 -6.85 8.69
N PHE A 52 4.60 -6.80 8.99
CA PHE A 52 3.55 -6.77 7.97
C PHE A 52 3.62 -5.52 7.09
N CYS A 53 4.06 -4.40 7.65
CA CYS A 53 4.17 -3.14 6.92
C CYS A 53 5.38 -3.13 5.99
N GLU A 54 6.50 -3.71 6.43
CA GLU A 54 7.70 -3.93 5.62
C GLU A 54 7.45 -4.96 4.51
N ASP A 55 6.76 -6.06 4.80
CA ASP A 55 6.34 -7.05 3.79
C ASP A 55 5.40 -6.45 2.76
N ALA A 56 4.42 -5.66 3.21
CA ALA A 56 3.50 -4.96 2.33
C ALA A 56 4.22 -3.96 1.41
N VAL A 57 5.24 -3.27 1.93
CA VAL A 57 6.06 -2.35 1.14
C VAL A 57 6.86 -3.10 0.08
N LYS A 58 7.50 -4.22 0.45
CA LYS A 58 8.22 -5.08 -0.50
C LYS A 58 7.31 -5.59 -1.63
N GLN A 59 6.13 -6.12 -1.29
CA GLN A 59 5.18 -6.62 -2.28
C GLN A 59 4.67 -5.50 -3.21
N LEU A 60 4.49 -4.29 -2.68
CA LEU A 60 4.14 -3.13 -3.49
C LEU A 60 5.29 -2.70 -4.40
N GLU A 61 6.54 -2.71 -3.94
CA GLU A 61 7.72 -2.42 -4.75
C GLU A 61 7.94 -3.44 -5.88
N GLU A 62 7.71 -4.72 -5.62
CA GLU A 62 7.70 -5.77 -6.66
C GLU A 62 6.58 -5.55 -7.68
N ALA A 63 5.40 -5.12 -7.22
CA ALA A 63 4.30 -4.73 -8.11
C ALA A 63 4.56 -3.39 -8.84
N GLY A 64 5.63 -2.66 -8.48
CA GLY A 64 6.03 -1.38 -9.07
C GLY A 64 5.39 -0.14 -8.45
N ALA A 65 4.78 -0.26 -7.28
CA ALA A 65 4.44 0.86 -6.41
C ALA A 65 5.60 1.16 -5.47
N LYS A 66 5.88 2.43 -5.22
CA LYS A 66 6.84 2.85 -4.21
C LYS A 66 6.11 3.02 -2.89
N ALA A 67 6.16 2.03 -2.00
CA ALA A 67 5.57 2.18 -0.67
C ALA A 67 6.61 2.74 0.31
N THR A 68 6.19 3.67 1.16
CA THR A 68 7.09 4.33 2.12
C THR A 68 6.44 4.31 3.48
N ILE A 69 7.25 3.95 4.47
CA ILE A 69 6.84 3.89 5.86
C ILE A 69 7.47 5.08 6.57
N GLU A 70 6.68 6.09 6.94
CA GLU A 70 7.13 7.22 7.78
C GLU A 70 6.61 7.09 9.20
#